data_AF-A0A0U3EZN4-F1
#
_entry.id   AF-A0A0U3EZN4-F1
#
_cell.length_a   1.000
_cell.length_b   1.000
_cell.length_c   1.000
_cell.angle_alpha   90.00
_cell.angle_beta   90.00
_cell.angle_gamma   90.00
#
_symmetry.space_group_name_H-M   'P 1'
#
loop_
_entity.id
_entity.type
_entity.pdbx_description
1 polymer ?
#
loop_
_entity_poly.entity_id
_entity_poly.type
_entity_poly.pdbx_seq_one_letter_code
_entity_poly.pdbx_strand_id
1 'polypeptide(L)'
;MFFKRLFGISESNQGEVLTKVSDRTWVSSTGETINKVSDDVSISSSGTTYTRTGPTVVGSDGSLFTSLGGSTSSDGSVRMGDFATGRGATFEDDDSKW
;
A
#
# COMPACT_ATOMS: atom_id res chain seq x y z
N MET A 1 4.55 -20.02 13.53
CA MET A 1 4.54 -18.83 12.65
C MET A 1 4.47 -17.53 13.47
N PHE A 2 5.50 -17.19 14.27
CA PHE A 2 5.48 -15.98 15.13
C PHE A 2 6.57 -14.95 14.78
N PHE A 3 7.64 -15.37 14.09
CA PHE A 3 8.79 -14.50 13.81
C PHE A 3 8.61 -13.51 12.65
N LYS A 4 7.67 -13.75 11.71
CA LYS A 4 7.53 -12.91 10.50
C LYS A 4 6.83 -11.57 10.75
N ARG A 5 5.86 -11.54 11.67
CA ARG A 5 5.18 -10.30 12.12
C ARG A 5 6.13 -9.33 12.83
N LEU A 6 7.18 -9.82 13.48
CA LEU A 6 8.16 -9.00 14.20
C LEU A 6 9.01 -8.13 13.25
N PHE A 7 9.17 -8.55 11.99
CA PHE A 7 9.91 -7.82 10.96
C PHE A 7 9.01 -7.08 9.97
N GLY A 8 7.69 -7.01 10.22
CA GLY A 8 6.73 -6.38 9.33
C GLY A 8 6.49 -7.14 8.01
N ILE A 9 7.09 -8.32 7.80
CA ILE A 9 6.90 -9.12 6.59
C ILE A 9 5.60 -9.92 6.75
N SER A 10 4.55 -9.47 6.09
CA SER A 10 3.24 -10.12 6.08
C SER A 10 3.10 -10.92 4.78
N GLU A 11 2.85 -12.23 4.84
CA GLU A 11 2.52 -13.06 3.65
C GLU A 11 1.06 -12.82 3.17
N SER A 12 0.58 -11.58 3.23
CA SER A 12 -0.86 -11.24 3.12
C SER A 12 -1.23 -10.52 1.84
N ASN A 13 -0.42 -10.62 0.79
CA ASN A 13 -0.90 -10.22 -0.52
C ASN A 13 -1.91 -11.27 -1.03
N GLN A 14 -3.20 -10.92 -1.01
CA GLN A 14 -4.29 -11.82 -1.45
C GLN A 14 -4.47 -11.88 -2.97
N GLY A 15 -3.53 -11.34 -3.76
CA GLY A 15 -3.64 -11.26 -5.21
C GLY A 15 -4.57 -10.13 -5.69
N GLU A 16 -4.83 -9.14 -4.83
CA GLU A 16 -5.56 -7.93 -5.21
C GLU A 16 -4.66 -7.01 -6.03
N VAL A 17 -5.13 -6.58 -7.21
CA VAL A 17 -4.40 -5.62 -8.04
C VAL A 17 -5.06 -4.26 -7.90
N LEU A 18 -4.27 -3.21 -7.73
CA LEU A 18 -4.73 -1.84 -7.71
C LEU A 18 -4.18 -1.08 -8.91
N THR A 19 -5.03 -0.27 -9.53
CA THR A 19 -4.68 0.62 -10.64
C THR A 19 -4.77 2.06 -10.19
N LYS A 20 -3.74 2.85 -10.46
CA LYS A 20 -3.72 4.28 -10.24
C LYS A 20 -4.54 4.95 -11.33
N VAL A 21 -5.66 5.57 -10.95
CA VAL A 21 -6.56 6.25 -11.87
C VAL A 21 -6.40 7.78 -11.82
N SER A 22 -5.66 8.28 -10.82
CA SER A 22 -5.19 9.65 -10.73
C SER A 22 -4.01 9.73 -9.76
N ASP A 23 -3.35 10.88 -9.67
CA ASP A 23 -2.25 11.11 -8.72
C ASP A 23 -2.57 10.83 -7.26
N ARG A 24 -3.85 10.81 -6.91
CA ARG A 24 -4.32 10.65 -5.53
C ARG A 24 -5.27 9.48 -5.36
N THR A 25 -5.55 8.70 -6.40
CA THR A 25 -6.58 7.66 -6.33
C THR A 25 -6.10 6.35 -6.95
N TRP A 26 -6.21 5.30 -6.15
CA TRP A 26 -6.08 3.92 -6.59
C TRP A 26 -7.44 3.24 -6.55
N VAL A 27 -7.67 2.33 -7.49
CA VAL A 27 -8.87 1.48 -7.56
C VAL A 27 -8.43 0.03 -7.60
N SER A 28 -8.93 -0.78 -6.68
CA SER A 28 -8.64 -2.20 -6.63
C SER A 28 -9.50 -3.00 -7.62
N SER A 29 -9.05 -4.21 -7.96
CA SER A 29 -9.79 -5.16 -8.78
C SER A 29 -11.13 -5.59 -8.17
N THR A 30 -11.33 -5.35 -6.87
CA THR A 30 -12.59 -5.59 -6.16
C THR A 30 -13.51 -4.36 -6.11
N GLY A 31 -13.06 -3.22 -6.65
CA GLY A 31 -13.81 -1.96 -6.70
C GLY A 31 -13.61 -1.05 -5.49
N GLU A 32 -12.74 -1.41 -4.55
CA GLU A 32 -12.37 -0.52 -3.45
C GLU A 32 -11.46 0.60 -3.95
N THR A 33 -11.69 1.82 -3.49
CA THR A 33 -10.80 2.95 -3.79
C THR A 33 -9.92 3.28 -2.60
N ILE A 34 -8.68 3.70 -2.85
CA ILE A 34 -7.79 4.29 -1.84
C ILE A 34 -7.44 5.69 -2.30
N ASN A 35 -7.86 6.69 -1.53
CA ASN A 35 -7.70 8.10 -1.86
C ASN A 35 -6.66 8.75 -0.93
N LYS A 36 -5.60 9.30 -1.50
CA LYS A 36 -4.60 10.10 -0.79
C LYS A 36 -5.20 11.46 -0.46
N VAL A 37 -5.48 11.73 0.81
CA VAL A 37 -6.12 12.98 1.29
C VAL A 37 -5.10 14.02 1.78
N SER A 38 -3.90 13.59 2.14
CA SER A 38 -2.72 14.45 2.36
C SER A 38 -1.44 13.69 2.01
N ASP A 39 -0.26 14.30 2.21
CA ASP A 39 1.02 13.65 1.91
C ASP A 39 1.22 12.34 2.68
N ASP A 40 0.72 12.29 3.92
CA ASP A 40 0.88 11.15 4.82
C ASP A 40 -0.41 10.38 5.09
N VAL A 41 -1.58 10.88 4.68
CA VAL A 41 -2.86 10.25 5.00
C VAL A 41 -3.59 9.82 3.72
N SER A 42 -4.02 8.57 3.71
CA SER A 42 -4.92 8.02 2.70
C SER A 42 -6.14 7.37 3.35
N ILE A 43 -7.26 7.33 2.65
CA ILE A 43 -8.52 6.77 3.14
C ILE A 43 -9.11 5.85 2.09
N SER A 44 -9.48 4.62 2.46
CA SER A 44 -10.20 3.72 1.57
C SER A 44 -11.69 4.01 1.54
N SER A 45 -12.39 3.60 0.47
CA SER A 45 -13.85 3.68 0.41
C SER A 45 -14.56 2.81 1.44
N SER A 46 -13.89 1.82 2.03
CA SER A 46 -14.40 1.04 3.15
C SER A 46 -14.26 1.76 4.52
N GLY A 47 -13.58 2.90 4.56
CA GLY A 47 -13.40 3.73 5.75
C GLY A 47 -12.08 3.49 6.50
N THR A 48 -11.19 2.63 6.00
CA THR A 48 -9.86 2.47 6.59
C THR A 48 -9.02 3.71 6.36
N THR A 49 -8.48 4.27 7.43
CA THR A 49 -7.49 5.35 7.35
C THR A 49 -6.09 4.75 7.40
N TYR A 50 -5.26 5.11 6.44
CA TYR A 50 -3.86 4.73 6.35
C TYR A 50 -2.99 5.95 6.63
N THR A 51 -2.13 5.86 7.65
CA THR A 51 -1.21 6.93 8.04
C THR A 51 0.22 6.49 7.79
N ARG A 52 0.94 7.25 6.95
CA ARG A 52 2.37 7.10 6.72
C ARG A 52 3.14 7.75 7.87
N THR A 53 4.19 7.07 8.30
CA THR A 53 5.17 7.55 9.27
C THR A 53 6.54 7.03 8.84
N GLY A 54 7.27 7.86 8.10
CA GLY A 54 8.53 7.46 7.45
C GLY A 54 8.30 6.34 6.44
N PRO A 55 9.04 5.22 6.51
CA PRO A 55 8.89 4.10 5.58
C PRO A 55 7.68 3.20 5.89
N THR A 56 6.94 3.46 6.96
CA THR A 56 5.85 2.59 7.41
C THR A 56 4.50 3.26 7.20
N VAL A 57 3.49 2.47 6.85
CA VAL A 57 2.08 2.85 6.80
C VAL A 57 1.31 1.98 7.76
N VAL A 58 0.50 2.62 8.61
CA VAL A 58 -0.36 1.95 9.59
C VAL A 58 -1.82 2.22 9.22
N GLY A 59 -2.60 1.16 9.04
CA GLY A 59 -4.04 1.24 8.82
C GLY A 59 -4.81 1.19 10.14
N SER A 60 -5.93 1.90 10.21
CA SER A 60 -6.87 1.84 11.33
C SER A 60 -7.53 0.46 11.51
N ASP A 61 -7.44 -0.39 10.48
CA ASP A 61 -7.85 -1.80 10.49
C ASP A 61 -6.76 -2.74 11.06
N GLY A 62 -5.63 -2.19 11.52
CA GLY A 62 -4.51 -2.95 12.05
C GLY A 62 -3.55 -3.47 10.97
N SER A 63 -3.74 -3.11 9.71
CA SER A 63 -2.76 -3.38 8.66
C SER A 63 -1.48 -2.56 8.87
N LEU A 64 -0.36 -3.14 8.48
CA LEU A 64 0.95 -2.50 8.57
C LEU A 64 1.76 -2.87 7.33
N PHE A 65 2.23 -1.83 6.64
CA PHE A 65 3.04 -1.95 5.43
C PHE A 65 4.34 -1.19 5.65
N THR A 66 5.47 -1.83 5.41
CA THR A 66 6.78 -1.19 5.48
C THR A 66 7.39 -1.19 4.09
N SER A 67 7.82 -0.03 3.64
CA SER A 67 8.62 0.11 2.44
C SER A 67 9.90 -0.69 2.58
N LEU A 68 10.09 -1.65 1.67
CA LEU A 68 11.31 -2.44 1.55
C LEU A 68 12.32 -1.80 0.60
N GLY A 69 12.03 -0.58 0.14
CA GLY A 69 12.83 0.17 -0.82
C GLY A 69 12.25 0.13 -2.22
N GLY A 70 12.30 1.29 -2.86
CA GLY A 70 11.75 1.50 -4.20
C GLY A 70 10.28 1.11 -4.27
N SER A 71 9.97 0.16 -5.16
CA SER A 71 8.60 -0.23 -5.49
C SER A 71 8.05 -1.40 -4.67
N THR A 72 8.75 -1.92 -3.66
CA THR A 72 8.34 -3.15 -2.94
C THR A 72 7.91 -2.87 -1.51
N SER A 73 6.80 -3.49 -1.09
CA SER A 73 6.28 -3.36 0.27
C SER A 73 6.36 -4.67 1.07
N SER A 74 6.28 -4.58 2.39
CA SER A 74 6.48 -5.71 3.30
C SER A 74 5.35 -6.75 3.30
N ASP A 75 4.22 -6.45 2.67
CA ASP A 75 3.18 -7.43 2.36
C ASP A 75 3.52 -8.30 1.12
N GLY A 76 4.70 -8.08 0.52
CA GLY A 76 5.17 -8.76 -0.69
C GLY A 76 4.58 -8.19 -1.99
N SER A 77 3.79 -7.13 -1.92
CA SER A 77 3.31 -6.43 -3.11
C SER A 77 4.39 -5.57 -3.75
N VAL A 78 4.26 -5.38 -5.05
CA VAL A 78 5.19 -4.62 -5.89
C VAL A 78 4.40 -3.61 -6.72
N ARG A 79 4.90 -2.38 -6.78
CA ARG A 79 4.41 -1.33 -7.67
C ARG A 79 5.13 -1.40 -9.01
N MET A 80 4.38 -1.23 -10.09
CA MET A 80 4.86 -1.21 -11.47
C MET A 80 4.14 -0.06 -12.19
N GLY A 81 4.71 1.15 -12.07
CA GLY A 81 4.09 2.38 -12.57
C GLY A 81 2.72 2.63 -11.94
N ASP A 82 1.68 2.65 -12.78
CA ASP A 82 0.29 2.85 -12.38
C ASP A 82 -0.41 1.56 -11.89
N PHE A 83 0.33 0.47 -11.69
CA PHE A 83 -0.20 -0.78 -11.13
C PHE A 83 0.49 -1.13 -9.82
N ALA A 84 -0.25 -1.73 -8.90
CA ALA A 84 0.26 -2.27 -7.65
C ALA A 84 -0.33 -3.67 -7.45
N THR A 85 0.50 -4.65 -7.14
CA THR A 85 0.03 -6.03 -6.94
C THR A 85 -0.53 -6.28 -5.55
N GLY A 86 -0.76 -5.23 -4.76
CA GLY A 86 -1.34 -5.28 -3.42
C GLY A 86 -1.33 -3.89 -2.78
N ARG A 87 -1.97 -3.76 -1.61
CA ARG A 87 -2.20 -2.46 -0.97
C ARG A 87 -0.92 -1.78 -0.51
N GLY A 88 0.04 -2.52 0.05
CA GLY A 88 1.31 -1.95 0.50
C GLY A 88 2.01 -1.16 -0.60
N ALA A 89 2.08 -1.74 -1.80
CA ALA A 89 2.67 -1.16 -2.99
C ALA A 89 2.01 0.15 -3.45
N THR A 90 0.74 0.43 -3.10
CA THR A 90 0.11 1.72 -3.43
C THR A 90 0.71 2.90 -2.67
N PHE A 91 1.38 2.61 -1.55
CA PHE A 91 2.08 3.57 -0.73
C PHE A 91 3.58 3.64 -1.05
N GLU A 92 4.09 2.84 -1.97
CA GLU A 92 5.48 2.98 -2.39
C GLU A 92 5.63 4.17 -3.34
N ASP A 93 6.81 4.78 -3.31
CA ASP A 93 7.14 5.85 -4.24
C ASP A 93 7.24 5.28 -5.67
N ASP A 94 6.95 6.12 -6.65
CA ASP A 94 7.00 5.71 -8.04
C ASP A 94 8.43 5.84 -8.56
N ASP A 95 9.17 4.72 -8.56
CA ASP A 95 10.53 4.66 -9.09
C ASP A 95 10.63 4.99 -10.59
N SER A 96 9.51 5.14 -11.30
CA SER A 96 9.52 5.54 -12.72
C SER A 96 9.92 7.00 -12.95
N LYS A 97 10.09 7.80 -11.89
CA LYS A 97 10.66 9.14 -11.97
C LYS A 97 12.18 9.10 -11.92
N TRP A 98 12.79 8.70 -13.05
CA TRP A 98 14.21 8.95 -13.34
C TRP A 98 14.36 10.17 -14.26
#